data_AF-A0A924BCS2-F1
#
_entry.id   AF-A0A924BCS2-F1
#
_cell.length_a   1.000
_cell.length_b   1.000
_cell.length_c   1.000
_cell.angle_alpha   90.00
_cell.angle_beta   90.00
_cell.angle_gamma   90.00
#
_symmetry.space_group_name_H-M   'P 1'
#
loop_
_entity.id
_entity.type
_entity.pdbx_description
1 polymer ?
#
loop_
_entity_poly.entity_id
_entity_poly.type
_entity_poly.pdbx_seq_one_letter_code
_entity_poly.pdbx_strand_id
1 'polypeptide(L)'
;MTGKGREFATAGGQHFGVSADIRPRPEVHTMRASSKEPIMRARLIVLLIAILLVAGFAALNWSEFLRPTPLSFGLFVMSAPLGLVLLCVLAATLVAFLISSIHMQTVNLLDTRQHAKELHAQRELADRAEASRFTDLRTHLDAQMREIHQRETIVATELEKAVAAGQRELRTQLELMNRTLATRLAEIESRVEARAERAGGPGSRAILT
;
A
#
# COMPACT_ATOMS: atom_id res chain seq x y z
N MET A 1 8.76 -20.62 -60.07
CA MET A 1 8.45 -21.97 -59.55
C MET A 1 9.35 -22.20 -58.34
N THR A 2 8.84 -22.00 -57.13
CA THR A 2 8.30 -23.01 -56.18
C THR A 2 9.37 -23.80 -55.45
N GLY A 3 9.36 -23.73 -54.11
CA GLY A 3 10.22 -24.56 -53.25
C GLY A 3 10.08 -24.20 -51.77
N LYS A 4 8.95 -24.56 -51.17
CA LYS A 4 8.60 -24.42 -49.75
C LYS A 4 8.97 -25.70 -49.01
N GLY A 5 9.67 -25.61 -47.88
CA GLY A 5 9.87 -26.70 -46.91
C GLY A 5 10.54 -26.13 -45.65
N ARG A 6 9.78 -25.77 -44.60
CA ARG A 6 9.33 -26.63 -43.48
C ARG A 6 10.51 -27.23 -42.70
N GLU A 7 10.92 -26.55 -41.64
CA GLU A 7 11.42 -27.20 -40.43
C GLU A 7 10.43 -26.94 -39.30
N PHE A 8 9.94 -28.04 -38.73
CA PHE A 8 9.10 -28.09 -37.56
C PHE A 8 9.94 -28.60 -36.39
N ALA A 9 9.71 -27.98 -35.23
CA ALA A 9 9.71 -28.54 -33.89
C ALA A 9 11.00 -29.14 -33.32
N THR A 10 11.37 -28.68 -32.10
CA THR A 10 11.29 -29.51 -30.87
C THR A 10 11.89 -28.78 -29.65
N ALA A 11 11.15 -28.88 -28.52
CA ALA A 11 11.56 -28.75 -27.12
C ALA A 11 12.20 -27.41 -26.67
N GLY A 12 11.83 -26.78 -25.56
CA GLY A 12 11.35 -27.32 -24.29
C GLY A 12 12.27 -26.76 -23.19
N GLY A 13 11.68 -26.29 -22.09
CA GLY A 13 12.41 -25.81 -20.90
C GLY A 13 12.50 -24.28 -20.83
N GLN A 14 11.59 -23.61 -20.14
CA GLN A 14 11.71 -23.37 -18.69
C GLN A 14 13.11 -22.83 -18.31
N HIS A 15 13.25 -21.51 -18.31
CA HIS A 15 14.02 -20.84 -17.27
C HIS A 15 13.32 -19.53 -16.94
N PHE A 16 12.37 -19.66 -16.02
CA PHE A 16 11.69 -18.57 -15.34
C PHE A 16 12.72 -17.91 -14.41
N GLY A 17 13.62 -17.11 -15.00
CA GLY A 17 14.53 -16.24 -14.26
C GLY A 17 13.74 -15.05 -13.75
N VAL A 18 13.06 -15.22 -12.62
CA VAL A 18 12.57 -14.11 -11.79
C VAL A 18 13.83 -13.34 -11.39
N SER A 19 14.15 -12.29 -12.14
CA SER A 19 15.03 -11.25 -11.68
C SER A 19 14.34 -10.62 -10.47
N ALA A 20 14.68 -11.15 -9.30
CA ALA A 20 14.41 -10.53 -8.03
C ALA A 20 15.08 -9.16 -8.07
N ASP A 21 14.30 -8.14 -8.38
CA ASP A 21 14.64 -6.75 -8.18
C ASP A 21 14.79 -6.55 -6.66
N ILE A 22 15.98 -6.88 -6.16
CA ILE A 22 16.42 -6.61 -4.81
C ILE A 22 16.56 -5.10 -4.72
N ARG A 23 15.44 -4.42 -4.45
CA ARG A 23 15.46 -3.04 -4.01
C ARG A 23 16.32 -2.96 -2.74
N PRO A 24 17.29 -2.03 -2.67
CA PRO A 24 18.09 -1.89 -1.47
C PRO A 24 17.18 -1.55 -0.28
N ARG A 25 17.38 -2.30 0.81
CA ARG A 25 16.80 -2.02 2.14
C ARG A 25 16.98 -0.53 2.43
N PRO A 26 15.94 0.21 2.86
CA PRO A 26 16.17 1.51 3.46
C PRO A 26 16.99 1.28 4.72
N GLU A 27 18.23 1.77 4.71
CA GLU A 27 19.07 1.81 5.90
C GLU A 27 18.27 2.51 7.00
N VAL A 28 18.08 1.79 8.10
CA VAL A 28 17.59 2.37 9.34
C VAL A 28 18.68 3.34 9.78
N HIS A 29 18.53 4.61 9.42
CA HIS A 29 19.34 5.67 9.97
C HIS A 29 19.06 5.75 11.46
N THR A 30 19.88 5.02 12.22
CA THR A 30 20.03 5.11 13.66
C THR A 30 20.07 6.58 14.05
N MET A 31 19.21 6.96 14.98
CA MET A 31 19.08 8.30 15.56
C MET A 31 20.45 8.97 15.71
N ARG A 32 20.75 9.92 14.82
CA ARG A 32 21.81 10.90 15.06
C ARG A 32 21.28 11.83 16.15
N ALA A 33 21.50 11.45 17.40
CA ALA A 33 21.29 12.31 18.56
C ALA A 33 21.85 13.69 18.21
N SER A 34 20.96 14.69 18.23
CA SER A 34 21.25 16.07 17.86
C SER A 34 22.36 16.60 18.77
N SER A 35 23.59 16.52 18.29
CA SER A 35 24.81 17.02 18.93
C SER A 35 24.88 18.55 18.77
N LYS A 36 23.87 19.25 19.29
CA LYS A 36 23.82 20.73 19.30
C LYS A 36 23.89 21.32 20.70
N GLU A 37 23.56 20.53 21.73
CA GLU A 37 23.74 20.87 23.15
C GLU A 37 25.18 21.30 23.52
N PRO A 38 26.26 20.59 23.09
CA PRO A 38 27.60 20.97 23.53
C PRO A 38 28.07 22.29 22.90
N ILE A 39 27.65 22.61 21.67
CA ILE A 39 28.12 23.82 20.96
C ILE A 39 27.54 25.09 21.59
N MET A 40 26.27 25.07 22.00
CA MET A 40 25.61 26.22 22.64
C MET A 40 26.16 26.46 24.04
N ARG A 41 26.26 25.39 24.83
CA ARG A 41 26.84 25.44 26.18
C ARG A 41 28.31 25.85 26.12
N ALA A 42 29.09 25.32 25.16
CA ALA A 42 30.49 25.72 24.98
C ALA A 42 30.64 27.20 24.60
N ARG A 43 29.82 27.73 23.68
CA ARG A 43 29.84 29.16 23.34
C ARG A 43 29.55 30.03 24.56
N LEU A 44 28.54 29.68 25.37
CA LEU A 44 28.19 30.41 26.59
C LEU A 44 29.29 30.30 27.67
N ILE A 45 29.88 29.12 27.84
CA ILE A 45 31.01 28.89 28.76
C ILE A 45 32.24 29.71 28.34
N VAL A 46 32.61 29.69 27.05
CA VAL A 46 33.72 30.51 26.52
C VAL A 46 33.45 32.00 26.74
N LEU A 47 32.21 32.45 26.55
CA LEU A 47 31.82 33.83 26.80
C LEU A 47 31.94 34.20 28.28
N LEU A 48 31.45 33.34 29.20
CA LEU A 48 31.57 33.55 30.64
C LEU A 48 33.04 33.62 31.08
N ILE A 49 33.89 32.77 30.53
CA ILE A 49 35.34 32.82 30.77
C ILE A 49 35.92 34.14 30.27
N ALA A 50 35.54 34.58 29.06
CA ALA A 50 36.00 35.87 28.53
C ALA A 50 35.56 37.06 29.41
N ILE A 51 34.31 37.06 29.90
CA ILE A 51 33.81 38.08 30.84
C ILE A 51 34.63 38.08 32.12
N LEU A 52 34.88 36.90 32.70
CA LEU A 52 35.65 36.76 33.92
C LEU A 52 37.08 37.27 33.75
N LEU A 53 37.72 36.97 32.61
CA LEU A 53 39.06 37.46 32.28
C LEU A 53 39.10 38.99 32.15
N VAL A 54 38.12 39.58 31.45
CA VAL A 54 38.01 41.04 31.30
C VAL A 54 37.76 41.71 32.65
N ALA A 55 36.84 41.18 33.47
CA ALA A 55 36.52 41.70 34.79
C ALA A 55 37.72 41.59 35.74
N GLY A 56 38.42 40.46 35.73
CA GLY A 56 39.65 40.26 36.50
C GLY A 56 40.75 41.24 36.10
N PHE A 57 40.98 41.41 34.79
CA PHE A 57 41.94 42.38 34.28
C PHE A 57 41.58 43.83 34.69
N ALA A 58 40.30 44.20 34.61
CA ALA A 58 39.84 45.53 35.02
C ALA A 58 40.02 45.77 36.53
N ALA A 59 39.74 44.76 37.37
CA ALA A 59 39.94 44.84 38.81
C ALA A 59 41.42 44.95 39.20
N LEU A 60 42.31 44.23 38.51
CA LEU A 60 43.75 44.33 38.73
C LEU A 60 44.31 45.70 38.33
N ASN A 61 43.74 46.34 37.30
CA ASN A 61 44.19 47.63 36.76
C ASN A 61 43.30 48.80 37.17
N TRP A 62 42.59 48.69 38.30
CA TRP A 62 41.54 49.62 38.71
C TRP A 62 41.99 51.10 38.71
N SER A 63 43.20 51.38 39.19
CA SER A 63 43.73 52.76 39.24
C SER A 63 43.92 53.39 37.87
N GLU A 64 44.32 52.61 36.86
CA GLU A 64 44.51 53.11 35.50
C GLU A 64 43.17 53.33 34.79
N PHE A 65 42.18 52.48 35.09
CA PHE A 65 40.82 52.61 34.55
C PHE A 65 40.08 53.85 35.04
N LEU A 66 40.35 54.34 36.27
CA LEU A 66 39.74 55.55 36.83
C LEU A 66 40.49 56.84 36.51
N ARG A 67 41.64 56.77 35.82
CA ARG A 67 42.45 57.93 35.50
C ARG A 67 41.68 58.90 34.58
N PRO A 68 41.35 60.13 35.05
CA PRO A 68 40.61 61.08 34.24
C PRO A 68 41.46 61.52 33.04
N THR A 69 40.92 61.35 31.83
CA THR A 69 41.58 61.78 30.59
C THR A 69 40.62 62.71 29.85
N PRO A 70 41.08 63.84 29.28
CA PRO A 70 40.22 64.66 28.44
C PRO A 70 39.93 63.93 27.13
N LEU A 71 38.68 63.49 26.92
CA LEU A 71 38.25 62.86 25.66
C LEU A 71 37.47 63.85 24.81
N SER A 72 37.78 63.90 23.51
CA SER A 72 36.97 64.58 22.51
C SER A 72 36.00 63.59 21.88
N PHE A 73 34.69 63.85 22.00
CA PHE A 73 33.62 63.07 21.37
C PHE A 73 33.24 63.64 19.98
N GLY A 74 34.15 64.39 19.35
CA GLY A 74 33.94 65.07 18.08
C GLY A 74 33.19 66.41 18.20
N LEU A 75 32.14 66.47 19.03
CA LEU A 75 31.34 67.69 19.24
C LEU A 75 31.61 68.41 20.57
N PHE A 76 32.12 67.69 21.57
CA PHE A 76 32.40 68.23 22.90
C PHE A 76 33.59 67.50 23.53
N VAL A 77 34.29 68.16 24.45
CA VAL A 77 35.39 67.59 25.23
C VAL A 77 34.90 67.37 26.66
N MET A 78 34.91 66.12 27.12
CA MET A 78 34.52 65.76 28.48
C MET A 78 35.63 64.94 29.13
N SER A 79 35.99 65.31 30.35
CA SER A 79 36.94 64.56 31.16
C SER A 79 36.26 63.31 31.71
N ALA A 80 36.53 62.17 31.10
CA ALA A 80 36.03 60.88 31.53
C ALA A 80 37.21 59.89 31.62
N PRO A 81 37.16 58.88 32.49
CA PRO A 81 38.16 57.83 32.46
C PRO A 81 38.01 57.00 31.18
N LEU A 82 38.99 57.10 30.27
CA LEU A 82 38.97 56.43 28.96
C LEU A 82 38.78 54.92 29.10
N GLY A 83 39.43 54.33 30.12
CA GLY A 83 39.32 52.90 30.41
C GLY A 83 37.88 52.47 30.69
N LEU A 84 37.14 53.21 31.52
CA LEU A 84 35.75 52.88 31.84
C LEU A 84 34.84 52.99 30.62
N VAL A 85 35.05 53.99 29.77
CA VAL A 85 34.28 54.15 28.52
C VAL A 85 34.50 52.94 27.61
N LEU A 86 35.75 52.56 27.39
CA LEU A 86 36.10 51.44 26.52
C LEU A 86 35.62 50.09 27.07
N LEU A 87 35.70 49.90 28.40
CA LEU A 87 35.15 48.73 29.09
C LEU A 87 33.63 48.65 28.94
N CYS A 88 32.93 49.78 29.05
CA CYS A 88 31.48 49.84 28.92
C CYS A 88 31.03 49.49 27.49
N VAL A 89 31.72 50.01 26.46
CA VAL A 89 31.46 49.67 25.06
C VAL A 89 31.74 48.19 24.78
N LEU A 90 32.83 47.65 25.31
CA LEU A 90 33.15 46.22 25.18
C LEU A 90 32.08 45.35 25.86
N ALA A 91 31.66 45.69 27.07
CA ALA A 91 30.61 44.97 27.78
C ALA A 91 29.27 45.04 27.03
N ALA A 92 28.90 46.22 26.51
CA ALA A 92 27.67 46.43 25.75
C ALA A 92 27.66 45.59 24.45
N THR A 93 28.76 45.58 23.70
CA THR A 93 28.87 44.76 22.48
C THR A 93 28.79 43.26 22.79
N LEU A 94 29.36 42.82 23.91
CA LEU A 94 29.27 41.43 24.36
C LEU A 94 27.84 41.02 24.75
N VAL A 95 27.11 41.90 25.44
CA VAL A 95 25.70 41.68 25.77
C VAL A 95 24.83 41.69 24.50
N ALA A 96 25.07 42.60 23.57
CA ALA A 96 24.38 42.62 22.28
C ALA A 96 24.63 41.33 21.47
N PHE A 97 25.86 40.81 21.49
CA PHE A 97 26.20 39.52 20.92
C PHE A 97 25.45 38.37 21.61
N LEU A 98 25.30 38.41 22.94
CA LEU A 98 24.52 37.42 23.70
C LEU A 98 23.04 37.44 23.31
N ILE A 99 22.43 38.63 23.24
CA ILE A 99 21.04 38.83 22.82
C ILE A 99 20.84 38.29 21.39
N SER A 100 21.70 38.70 20.45
CA SER A 100 21.68 38.22 19.06
C SER A 100 21.85 36.70 18.97
N SER A 101 22.75 36.13 19.78
CA SER A 101 22.98 34.68 19.83
C SER A 101 21.76 33.90 20.33
N ILE A 102 20.96 34.47 21.24
CA ILE A 102 19.72 33.86 21.73
C ILE A 102 18.63 33.95 20.64
N HIS A 103 18.49 35.11 19.98
CA HIS A 103 17.54 35.28 18.88
C HIS A 103 17.77 34.31 17.72
N MET A 104 19.02 33.96 17.43
CA MET A 104 19.36 33.05 16.34
C MET A 104 18.99 31.57 16.60
N GLN A 105 18.73 31.18 17.86
CA GLN A 105 18.32 29.80 18.20
C GLN A 105 16.85 29.51 17.91
N THR A 106 16.02 30.55 17.85
CA THR A 106 14.58 30.43 17.66
C THR A 106 14.22 30.03 16.23
N VAL A 107 15.02 30.41 15.24
CA VAL A 107 14.72 30.15 13.82
C VAL A 107 14.95 28.68 13.44
N ASN A 108 15.85 27.95 14.12
CA ASN A 108 16.15 26.55 13.80
C ASN A 108 15.30 25.52 14.57
N LEU A 109 14.60 25.93 15.64
CA LEU A 109 13.68 25.07 16.41
C LEU A 109 12.22 25.20 15.95
N LEU A 110 11.84 26.35 15.37
CA LEU A 110 10.56 26.47 14.68
C LEU A 110 10.54 25.68 13.36
N ASP A 111 11.68 25.56 12.68
CA ASP A 111 11.79 24.78 11.44
C ASP A 111 11.63 23.27 11.67
N THR A 112 12.01 22.77 12.85
CA THR A 112 11.82 21.34 13.19
C THR A 112 10.34 21.00 13.46
N ARG A 113 9.52 21.98 13.85
CA ARG A 113 8.06 21.80 13.97
C ARG A 113 7.35 21.97 12.64
N GLN A 114 7.87 22.78 11.71
CA GLN A 114 7.31 22.89 10.36
C GLN A 114 7.64 21.66 9.51
N HIS A 115 8.85 21.11 9.58
CA HIS A 115 9.18 19.86 8.87
C HIS A 115 8.47 18.62 9.44
N ALA A 116 8.15 18.60 10.74
CA ALA A 116 7.27 17.57 11.31
C ALA A 116 5.80 17.75 10.86
N LYS A 117 5.33 18.99 10.68
CA LYS A 117 3.98 19.27 10.15
C LYS A 117 3.85 18.90 8.67
N GLU A 118 4.89 19.13 7.86
CA GLU A 118 4.93 18.69 6.47
C GLU A 118 4.95 17.15 6.37
N LEU A 119 5.73 16.48 7.23
CA LEU A 119 5.75 15.01 7.31
C LEU A 119 4.43 14.44 7.85
N HIS A 120 3.76 15.09 8.81
CA HIS A 120 2.45 14.66 9.31
C HIS A 120 1.31 14.91 8.33
N ALA A 121 1.35 16.02 7.58
CA ALA A 121 0.38 16.30 6.53
C ALA A 121 0.51 15.28 5.37
N GLN A 122 1.74 14.93 4.98
CA GLN A 122 1.98 13.86 4.00
C GLN A 122 1.59 12.47 4.51
N ARG A 123 1.70 12.22 5.83
CA ARG A 123 1.28 10.96 6.44
C ARG A 123 -0.23 10.84 6.54
N GLU A 124 -0.93 11.93 6.85
CA GLU A 124 -2.40 11.94 6.82
C GLU A 124 -2.94 11.79 5.38
N LEU A 125 -2.26 12.38 4.39
CA LEU A 125 -2.59 12.18 2.97
C LEU A 125 -2.26 10.75 2.50
N ALA A 126 -1.16 10.16 2.95
CA ALA A 126 -0.80 8.77 2.68
C ALA A 126 -1.78 7.78 3.35
N ASP A 127 -2.11 7.98 4.63
CA ASP A 127 -3.04 7.14 5.38
C ASP A 127 -4.47 7.23 4.80
N ARG A 128 -4.90 8.41 4.32
CA ARG A 128 -6.18 8.57 3.59
C ARG A 128 -6.16 7.89 2.22
N ALA A 129 -5.04 7.97 1.49
CA ALA A 129 -4.89 7.30 0.20
C ALA A 129 -4.83 5.76 0.37
N GLU A 130 -4.18 5.28 1.43
CA GLU A 130 -4.15 3.86 1.79
C GLU A 130 -5.52 3.37 2.24
N ALA A 131 -6.25 4.11 3.08
CA ALA A 131 -7.61 3.76 3.48
C ALA A 131 -8.58 3.70 2.30
N SER A 132 -8.44 4.61 1.33
CA SER A 132 -9.20 4.58 0.08
C SER A 132 -8.86 3.34 -0.77
N ARG A 133 -7.56 3.01 -0.90
CA ARG A 133 -7.13 1.78 -1.58
C ARG A 133 -7.63 0.50 -0.91
N PHE A 134 -7.60 0.43 0.43
CA PHE A 134 -8.13 -0.70 1.16
C PHE A 134 -9.64 -0.85 0.96
N THR A 135 -10.37 0.27 0.93
CA THR A 135 -11.82 0.28 0.69
C THR A 135 -12.17 -0.12 -0.74
N ASP A 136 -11.42 0.36 -1.73
CA ASP A 136 -11.61 0.03 -3.15
C ASP A 136 -11.30 -1.44 -3.42
N LEU A 137 -10.17 -1.95 -2.92
CA LEU A 137 -9.81 -3.36 -3.05
C LEU A 137 -10.85 -4.28 -2.38
N ARG A 138 -11.34 -3.89 -1.20
CA ARG A 138 -12.40 -4.63 -0.50
C ARG A 138 -13.70 -4.63 -1.30
N THR A 139 -14.07 -3.49 -1.86
CA THR A 139 -15.27 -3.36 -2.69
C THR A 139 -15.16 -4.21 -3.96
N HIS A 140 -13.98 -4.24 -4.59
CA HIS A 140 -13.70 -5.08 -5.75
C HIS A 140 -13.76 -6.57 -5.41
N LEU A 141 -13.15 -7.00 -4.31
CA LEU A 141 -13.21 -8.39 -3.84
C LEU A 141 -14.65 -8.82 -3.51
N ASP A 142 -15.40 -7.96 -2.81
CA ASP A 142 -16.81 -8.23 -2.50
C ASP A 142 -17.67 -8.33 -3.77
N ALA A 143 -17.36 -7.52 -4.80
CA ALA A 143 -18.02 -7.61 -6.10
C ALA A 143 -17.68 -8.92 -6.84
N GLN A 144 -16.41 -9.30 -6.87
CA GLN A 144 -15.97 -10.56 -7.49
C GLN A 144 -16.58 -11.77 -6.78
N MET A 145 -16.64 -11.78 -5.45
CA MET A 145 -17.25 -12.87 -4.70
C MET A 145 -18.75 -13.01 -5.00
N ARG A 146 -19.48 -11.88 -5.09
CA ARG A 146 -20.89 -11.89 -5.51
C ARG A 146 -21.07 -12.42 -6.93
N GLU A 147 -20.18 -12.03 -7.85
CA GLU A 147 -20.24 -12.52 -9.22
C GLU A 147 -19.99 -14.03 -9.31
N ILE A 148 -19.01 -14.55 -8.56
CA ILE A 148 -18.74 -15.99 -8.48
C ILE A 148 -19.97 -16.73 -7.94
N HIS A 149 -20.54 -16.29 -6.82
CA HIS A 149 -21.76 -16.91 -6.28
C HIS A 149 -22.95 -16.85 -7.23
N GLN A 150 -23.10 -15.75 -7.97
CA GLN A 150 -24.15 -15.64 -8.98
C GLN A 150 -23.91 -16.62 -10.14
N ARG A 151 -22.67 -16.77 -10.61
CA ARG A 151 -22.33 -17.76 -11.63
C ARG A 151 -22.54 -19.18 -11.13
N GLU A 152 -22.16 -19.49 -9.90
CA GLU A 152 -22.37 -20.81 -9.29
C GLU A 152 -23.86 -21.16 -9.18
N THR A 153 -24.69 -20.22 -8.73
CA THR A 153 -26.14 -20.43 -8.66
C THR A 153 -26.77 -20.60 -10.04
N ILE A 154 -26.36 -19.81 -11.03
CA ILE A 154 -26.80 -19.99 -12.42
C ILE A 154 -26.38 -21.37 -12.93
N VAL A 155 -25.11 -21.76 -12.79
CA VAL A 155 -24.60 -23.06 -13.23
C VAL A 155 -25.31 -24.21 -12.52
N ALA A 156 -25.57 -24.10 -11.21
CA ALA A 156 -26.30 -25.10 -10.45
C ALA A 156 -27.75 -25.24 -10.96
N THR A 157 -28.44 -24.13 -11.23
CA THR A 157 -29.81 -24.17 -11.76
C THR A 157 -29.86 -24.72 -13.19
N GLU A 158 -28.90 -24.40 -14.04
CA GLU A 158 -28.82 -24.95 -15.40
C GLU A 158 -28.47 -26.43 -15.39
N LEU A 159 -27.58 -26.87 -14.50
CA LEU A 159 -27.27 -28.28 -14.29
C LEU A 159 -28.51 -29.05 -13.81
N GLU A 160 -29.26 -28.50 -12.84
CA GLU A 160 -30.49 -29.10 -12.35
C GLU A 160 -31.53 -29.25 -13.47
N LYS A 161 -31.70 -28.21 -14.30
CA LYS A 161 -32.59 -28.26 -15.48
C LYS A 161 -32.14 -29.31 -16.49
N ALA A 162 -30.84 -29.39 -16.79
CA ALA A 162 -30.28 -30.36 -17.72
C ALA A 162 -30.48 -31.81 -17.23
N VAL A 163 -30.25 -32.05 -15.93
CA VAL A 163 -30.50 -33.35 -15.30
C VAL A 163 -31.98 -33.71 -15.34
N ALA A 164 -32.87 -32.77 -14.99
CA ALA A 164 -34.31 -33.01 -15.04
C ALA A 164 -34.80 -33.28 -16.47
N ALA A 165 -34.26 -32.58 -17.47
CA ALA A 165 -34.56 -32.82 -18.88
C ALA A 165 -34.09 -34.21 -19.32
N GLY A 166 -32.87 -34.61 -18.97
CA GLY A 166 -32.34 -35.96 -19.27
C GLY A 166 -33.17 -37.08 -18.63
N GLN A 167 -33.62 -36.90 -17.39
CA GLN A 167 -34.51 -37.87 -16.73
C GLN A 167 -35.87 -38.01 -17.45
N ARG A 168 -36.44 -36.90 -17.93
CA ARG A 168 -37.68 -36.94 -18.71
C ARG A 168 -37.49 -37.65 -20.05
N GLU A 169 -36.40 -37.37 -20.75
CA GLU A 169 -36.08 -38.02 -22.02
C GLU A 169 -35.94 -39.54 -21.84
N LEU A 170 -35.20 -39.99 -20.82
CA LEU A 170 -35.07 -41.42 -20.49
C LEU A 170 -36.42 -42.08 -20.19
N ARG A 171 -37.31 -41.41 -19.44
CA ARG A 171 -38.67 -41.92 -19.19
C ARG A 171 -39.47 -42.05 -20.49
N THR A 172 -39.43 -41.05 -21.36
CA THR A 172 -40.11 -41.07 -22.66
C THR A 172 -39.58 -42.20 -23.55
N GLN A 173 -38.26 -42.41 -23.59
CA GLN A 173 -37.65 -43.52 -24.33
C GLN A 173 -38.08 -44.88 -23.77
N LEU A 174 -38.10 -45.05 -22.45
CA LEU A 174 -38.60 -46.28 -21.82
C LEU A 174 -40.08 -46.53 -22.14
N GLU A 175 -40.93 -45.51 -22.12
CA GLU A 175 -42.34 -45.63 -22.51
C GLU A 175 -42.50 -46.01 -23.98
N LEU A 176 -41.72 -45.40 -24.89
CA LEU A 176 -41.72 -45.73 -26.32
C LEU A 176 -41.23 -47.15 -26.58
N MET A 177 -40.17 -47.59 -25.91
CA MET A 177 -39.67 -48.96 -25.98
C MET A 177 -40.73 -49.94 -25.47
N ASN A 178 -41.35 -49.66 -24.32
CA ASN A 178 -42.37 -50.52 -23.74
C ASN A 178 -43.60 -50.63 -24.67
N ARG A 179 -44.07 -49.50 -25.23
CA ARG A 179 -45.14 -49.50 -26.24
C ARG A 179 -44.76 -50.31 -27.47
N THR A 180 -43.55 -50.14 -27.99
CA THR A 180 -43.07 -50.89 -29.15
C THR A 180 -43.01 -52.39 -28.87
N LEU A 181 -42.50 -52.79 -27.69
CA LEU A 181 -42.46 -54.18 -27.25
C LEU A 181 -43.87 -54.77 -27.14
N ALA A 182 -44.82 -54.04 -26.54
CA ALA A 182 -46.22 -54.45 -26.47
C ALA A 182 -46.85 -54.63 -27.86
N THR A 183 -46.59 -53.72 -28.81
CA THR A 183 -47.06 -53.86 -30.19
C THR A 183 -46.44 -55.08 -30.89
N ARG A 184 -45.13 -55.31 -30.71
CA ARG A 184 -44.45 -56.49 -31.29
C ARG A 184 -44.96 -57.80 -30.69
N LEU A 185 -45.22 -57.83 -29.38
CA LEU A 185 -45.82 -58.98 -28.70
C LEU A 185 -47.23 -59.26 -29.22
N ALA A 186 -48.07 -58.23 -29.36
CA ALA A 186 -49.42 -58.37 -29.94
C ALA A 186 -49.38 -58.85 -31.41
N GLU A 187 -48.41 -58.41 -32.21
CA GLU A 187 -48.20 -58.92 -33.57
C GLU A 187 -47.83 -60.41 -33.57
N ILE A 188 -46.98 -60.85 -32.64
CA ILE A 188 -46.63 -62.27 -32.51
C ILE A 188 -47.83 -63.08 -32.04
N GLU A 189 -48.55 -62.61 -31.02
CA GLU A 189 -49.75 -63.25 -30.48
C GLU A 189 -50.81 -63.41 -31.56
N SER A 190 -51.10 -62.36 -32.33
CA SER A 190 -52.03 -62.44 -33.46
C SER A 190 -51.59 -63.41 -34.57
N ARG A 191 -50.28 -63.55 -34.84
CA ARG A 191 -49.77 -64.56 -35.78
C ARG A 191 -49.91 -65.98 -35.25
N VAL A 192 -49.78 -66.17 -33.94
CA VAL A 192 -50.00 -67.46 -33.28
C VAL A 192 -51.48 -67.81 -33.34
N GLU A 193 -52.37 -66.88 -33.00
CA GLU A 193 -53.82 -67.06 -33.07
C GLU A 193 -54.27 -67.35 -34.51
N ALA A 194 -53.81 -66.56 -35.50
CA ALA A 194 -54.13 -66.81 -36.91
C ALA A 194 -53.60 -68.16 -37.42
N ARG A 195 -52.52 -68.70 -36.83
CA ARG A 195 -52.06 -70.07 -37.12
C ARG A 195 -52.93 -71.12 -36.43
N ALA A 196 -53.36 -70.86 -35.20
CA ALA A 196 -54.27 -71.73 -34.46
C ALA A 196 -55.64 -71.82 -35.16
N GLU A 197 -56.19 -70.70 -35.62
CA GLU A 197 -57.45 -70.65 -36.39
C GLU A 197 -57.32 -71.36 -37.74
N ARG A 198 -56.20 -71.21 -38.46
CA ARG A 198 -55.93 -71.97 -39.70
C ARG A 198 -55.74 -73.47 -39.46
N ALA A 199 -55.19 -73.84 -38.31
CA ALA A 199 -55.14 -75.24 -37.87
C ALA A 199 -56.52 -75.74 -37.37
N GLY A 200 -57.46 -74.81 -37.11
CA GLY A 200 -58.78 -75.05 -36.53
C GLY A 200 -59.99 -75.04 -37.48
N GLY A 201 -59.87 -74.78 -38.80
CA GLY A 201 -61.00 -75.02 -39.72
C GLY A 201 -60.81 -74.57 -41.17
N PRO A 202 -61.44 -75.24 -42.18
CA PRO A 202 -62.76 -75.87 -42.09
C PRO A 202 -62.79 -77.35 -42.52
N GLY A 203 -63.15 -78.24 -41.58
CA GLY A 203 -63.29 -79.68 -41.83
C GLY A 203 -64.38 -80.36 -40.99
N SER A 204 -65.44 -79.65 -40.58
CA SER A 204 -66.59 -80.27 -39.88
C SER A 204 -67.85 -79.40 -39.88
N ARG A 205 -68.36 -79.01 -41.05
CA ARG A 205 -69.78 -78.57 -41.23
C ARG A 205 -70.42 -79.19 -42.47
N ALA A 206 -70.01 -80.40 -42.81
CA ALA A 206 -70.78 -81.31 -43.64
C ALA A 206 -71.11 -82.53 -42.76
N ILE A 207 -72.34 -83.03 -42.86
CA ILE A 207 -72.89 -84.19 -42.14
C ILE A 207 -73.42 -83.85 -40.72
N LEU A 208 -74.64 -83.30 -40.67
CA LEU A 208 -75.79 -84.04 -40.15
C LEU A 208 -77.08 -83.27 -40.47
N THR A 209 -77.97 -84.05 -41.09
CA THR A 209 -79.41 -83.92 -41.31
C THR A 209 -80.17 -83.16 -40.23
#